data_AF-A0A6J3GIE9-F1
#
_entry.id   AF-A0A6J3GIE9-F1
#
_cell.length_a   1.000
_cell.length_b   1.000
_cell.length_c   1.000
_cell.angle_alpha   90.00
_cell.angle_beta   90.00
_cell.angle_gamma   90.00
#
_symmetry.space_group_name_H-M   'P 1'
#
loop_
_entity.id
_entity.type
_entity.pdbx_description
1 polymer ?
#
loop_
_entity_poly.entity_id
_entity_poly.type
_entity_poly.pdbx_seq_one_letter_code
_entity_poly.pdbx_strand_id
1 'polypeptide(L)'
;MRDGAGAQPQGPCGVATSLHPPTAGGLRGGPLRTHARLVPFPTQVAQEKLRKYVFDRVNAHNLLIHLVRRRGEKLESMHLELASLRSQPDASKEERRLLQIIRQLENNIEKTMNKITTSQNIHLLYLDLLDYLKKVLAGYPTELDKLQNLAVTYCSELSDMKNMSQDAMMITDEVKRNMRQKQVSFIEERRARENWLNQQRKLIDKIHTKETSEKYRRGQMDLDFPSNLMSMEILKLRRKETSTADMEYQTLVTAMVEKVKSAVRCSHIWDIAGRFLAQRNTEENLELQLEDCEERRLQLKGLLKQLELEEAVLKFHQRPSSISFKALEKKMTDMLKEEEERLQHMHSNTTKGQKLLLTIQMGVDNLYARLMGIPLPSAQANTKVKDVLESSTLKEKYNTRISFEDREEDMIDTFQFADVDHSYVPSRAEIKRRAQRLIEGKLKAARKKKK
;
A
#
# COMPACT_ATOMS: atom_id res chain seq x y z
N MET A 1 16.09 -51.95 -53.60
CA MET A 1 15.39 -53.14 -53.10
C MET A 1 13.90 -52.81 -53.19
N ARG A 2 13.21 -53.14 -54.30
CA ARG A 2 12.50 -54.42 -54.57
C ARG A 2 11.55 -54.79 -53.42
N ASP A 3 10.32 -55.26 -53.59
CA ASP A 3 9.42 -55.56 -54.72
C ASP A 3 8.04 -55.88 -54.09
N GLY A 4 6.95 -55.70 -54.86
CA GLY A 4 5.69 -56.50 -54.90
C GLY A 4 4.85 -56.76 -53.63
N ALA A 5 3.54 -57.03 -53.68
CA ALA A 5 2.56 -57.35 -54.72
C ALA A 5 1.16 -57.07 -54.10
N GLY A 6 0.06 -56.75 -54.79
CA GLY A 6 -0.37 -57.15 -56.13
C GLY A 6 -1.40 -58.27 -56.02
N ALA A 7 -2.70 -57.95 -56.13
CA ALA A 7 -3.76 -58.94 -56.37
C ALA A 7 -4.91 -58.33 -57.17
N GLN A 8 -5.03 -58.76 -58.42
CA GLN A 8 -6.20 -58.65 -59.30
C GLN A 8 -7.24 -59.75 -58.96
N PRO A 9 -8.45 -59.68 -59.54
CA PRO A 9 -8.74 -60.64 -60.61
C PRO A 9 -9.45 -60.05 -61.85
N GLN A 10 -8.89 -60.43 -62.99
CA GLN A 10 -9.46 -60.82 -64.30
C GLN A 10 -10.92 -60.45 -64.66
N GLY A 11 -11.06 -59.83 -65.83
CA GLY A 11 -12.26 -59.84 -66.69
C GLY A 11 -11.85 -60.07 -68.16
N PRO A 12 -12.56 -60.90 -68.95
CA PRO A 12 -12.04 -61.43 -70.21
C PRO A 12 -12.44 -60.65 -71.48
N CYS A 13 -11.64 -60.93 -72.51
CA CYS A 13 -11.72 -60.64 -73.94
C CYS A 13 -13.10 -60.36 -74.55
N GLY A 14 -13.22 -59.20 -75.22
CA GLY A 14 -14.28 -58.91 -76.18
C GLY A 14 -13.85 -59.32 -77.60
N VAL A 15 -14.47 -60.39 -78.10
CA VAL A 15 -14.35 -60.89 -79.48
C VAL A 15 -15.14 -59.97 -80.42
N ALA A 16 -14.47 -59.45 -81.44
CA ALA A 16 -15.12 -58.79 -82.57
C ALA A 16 -15.55 -59.86 -83.57
N THR A 17 -16.86 -60.07 -83.72
CA THR A 17 -17.41 -60.85 -84.83
C THR A 17 -18.41 -60.01 -85.60
N SER A 18 -18.08 -59.86 -86.88
CA SER A 18 -18.88 -59.37 -87.99
C SER A 18 -20.23 -60.07 -88.10
N LEU A 19 -21.23 -59.40 -88.65
CA LEU A 19 -22.18 -60.05 -89.56
C LEU A 19 -22.67 -59.04 -90.61
N HIS A 20 -22.43 -59.43 -91.86
CA HIS A 20 -22.77 -58.77 -93.12
C HIS A 20 -24.31 -58.68 -93.35
N PRO A 21 -24.75 -57.83 -94.31
CA PRO A 21 -26.16 -57.68 -94.68
C PRO A 21 -26.63 -58.84 -95.57
N PRO A 22 -27.95 -59.09 -95.68
CA PRO A 22 -28.46 -60.05 -96.65
C PRO A 22 -28.59 -59.41 -98.05
N THR A 23 -28.20 -60.24 -99.00
CA THR A 23 -28.18 -60.12 -100.46
C THR A 23 -29.57 -59.91 -101.04
N ALA A 24 -29.73 -58.92 -101.92
CA ALA A 24 -30.87 -58.81 -102.83
C ALA A 24 -30.44 -59.23 -104.24
N GLY A 25 -31.01 -60.32 -104.73
CA GLY A 25 -30.91 -60.75 -106.12
C GLY A 25 -32.24 -61.40 -106.52
N GLY A 26 -32.94 -60.81 -107.48
CA GLY A 26 -34.25 -61.30 -107.93
C GLY A 26 -34.87 -60.39 -108.98
N LEU A 27 -34.70 -60.81 -110.23
CA LEU A 27 -35.08 -60.17 -111.49
C LEU A 27 -36.58 -59.83 -111.63
N ARG A 28 -36.83 -58.85 -112.54
CA ARG A 28 -37.70 -58.92 -113.73
C ARG A 28 -38.89 -57.93 -113.75
N GLY A 29 -38.90 -57.12 -114.82
CA GLY A 29 -40.11 -56.66 -115.51
C GLY A 29 -40.65 -55.29 -115.12
N GLY A 30 -40.53 -54.32 -116.03
CA GLY A 30 -41.48 -53.19 -116.09
C GLY A 30 -42.90 -53.68 -116.46
N PRO A 31 -43.89 -52.79 -116.73
CA PRO A 31 -43.67 -51.43 -117.19
C PRO A 31 -44.69 -50.35 -116.71
N LEU A 32 -44.42 -49.12 -117.13
CA LEU A 32 -45.39 -48.08 -117.51
C LEU A 32 -46.41 -47.56 -116.48
N ARG A 33 -46.01 -46.46 -115.84
CA ARG A 33 -46.68 -45.16 -115.90
C ARG A 33 -48.14 -45.17 -116.40
N THR A 34 -49.09 -45.14 -115.47
CA THR A 34 -50.41 -44.53 -115.70
C THR A 34 -50.73 -43.57 -114.57
N HIS A 35 -50.96 -42.33 -114.97
CA HIS A 35 -51.47 -41.27 -114.11
C HIS A 35 -52.87 -41.63 -113.63
N ALA A 36 -53.06 -41.77 -112.33
CA ALA A 36 -54.34 -41.55 -111.70
C ALA A 36 -54.07 -40.84 -110.36
N ARG A 37 -54.21 -39.52 -110.36
CA ARG A 37 -54.27 -38.72 -109.14
C ARG A 37 -55.60 -39.06 -108.46
N LEU A 38 -55.64 -40.17 -107.73
CA LEU A 38 -56.76 -40.50 -106.86
C LEU A 38 -56.74 -39.47 -105.73
N VAL A 39 -57.67 -38.52 -105.81
CA VAL A 39 -57.99 -37.66 -104.66
C VAL A 39 -58.39 -38.61 -103.53
N PRO A 40 -57.65 -38.63 -102.40
CA PRO A 40 -57.92 -39.61 -101.37
C PRO A 40 -59.30 -39.36 -100.77
N PHE A 41 -60.12 -40.42 -100.68
CA PHE A 41 -61.44 -40.35 -100.07
C PHE A 41 -61.31 -39.84 -98.61
N PRO A 42 -62.24 -38.99 -98.12
CA PRO A 42 -62.14 -38.35 -96.81
C PRO A 42 -61.86 -39.31 -95.65
N THR A 43 -62.36 -40.54 -95.75
CA THR A 43 -62.20 -41.61 -94.76
C THR A 43 -60.76 -42.13 -94.66
N GLN A 44 -60.01 -42.19 -95.77
CA GLN A 44 -58.60 -42.61 -95.76
C GLN A 44 -57.70 -41.52 -95.17
N VAL A 45 -57.99 -40.25 -95.48
CA VAL A 45 -57.28 -39.10 -94.88
C VAL A 45 -57.51 -39.04 -93.37
N ALA A 46 -58.72 -39.36 -92.90
CA ALA A 46 -59.03 -39.43 -91.48
C ALA A 46 -58.29 -40.59 -90.78
N GLN A 47 -58.21 -41.77 -91.39
CA GLN A 47 -57.46 -42.92 -90.86
C GLN A 47 -55.96 -42.63 -90.78
N GLU A 48 -55.37 -42.01 -91.79
CA GLU A 48 -53.94 -41.68 -91.79
C GLU A 48 -53.60 -40.60 -90.75
N LYS A 49 -54.49 -39.61 -90.57
CA LYS A 49 -54.37 -38.62 -89.48
C LYS A 49 -54.45 -39.29 -88.09
N LEU A 50 -55.34 -40.27 -87.90
CA LEU A 50 -55.44 -41.01 -86.66
C LEU A 50 -54.19 -41.87 -86.41
N ARG A 51 -53.68 -42.56 -87.44
CA ARG A 51 -52.43 -43.33 -87.35
C ARG A 51 -51.25 -42.46 -86.98
N LYS A 52 -51.10 -41.31 -87.64
CA LYS A 52 -50.06 -40.32 -87.31
C LYS A 52 -50.21 -39.81 -85.88
N TYR A 53 -51.43 -39.48 -85.46
CA TYR A 53 -51.69 -39.04 -84.09
C TYR A 53 -51.35 -40.12 -83.05
N VAL A 54 -51.74 -41.38 -83.29
CA VAL A 54 -51.39 -42.51 -82.41
C VAL A 54 -49.88 -42.72 -82.38
N PHE A 55 -49.21 -42.66 -83.53
CA PHE A 55 -47.76 -42.78 -83.63
C PHE A 55 -47.04 -41.66 -82.86
N ASP A 56 -47.44 -40.41 -83.07
CA ASP A 56 -46.88 -39.24 -82.36
C ASP A 56 -47.11 -39.35 -80.84
N ARG A 57 -48.28 -39.85 -80.42
CA ARG A 57 -48.60 -40.11 -79.01
C ARG A 57 -47.75 -41.23 -78.40
N VAL A 58 -47.57 -42.34 -79.12
CA VAL A 58 -46.71 -43.46 -78.67
C VAL A 58 -45.26 -43.03 -78.62
N ASN A 59 -44.79 -42.24 -79.59
CA ASN A 59 -43.43 -41.73 -79.59
C ASN A 59 -43.19 -40.74 -78.43
N ALA A 60 -44.15 -39.84 -78.16
CA ALA A 60 -44.12 -38.97 -76.99
C ALA A 60 -44.12 -39.77 -75.67
N HIS A 61 -44.90 -40.85 -75.59
CA HIS A 61 -44.92 -41.75 -74.44
C HIS A 61 -43.58 -42.46 -74.25
N ASN A 62 -42.97 -42.98 -75.32
CA ASN A 62 -41.66 -43.62 -75.29
C ASN A 62 -40.56 -42.65 -74.84
N LEU A 63 -40.60 -41.40 -75.31
CA LEU A 63 -39.68 -40.35 -74.87
C LEU A 63 -39.83 -40.07 -73.37
N LEU A 64 -41.07 -39.98 -72.88
CA LEU A 64 -41.36 -39.78 -71.46
C LEU A 64 -40.89 -40.96 -70.61
N ILE A 65 -41.10 -42.21 -71.05
CA ILE A 65 -40.59 -43.40 -70.36
C ILE A 65 -39.06 -43.36 -70.24
N HIS A 66 -38.37 -43.01 -71.33
CA HIS A 66 -36.91 -42.91 -71.30
C HIS A 66 -36.43 -41.82 -70.34
N LEU A 67 -37.09 -40.66 -70.33
CA LEU A 67 -36.77 -39.57 -69.38
C LEU A 67 -37.03 -39.98 -67.92
N VAL A 68 -38.13 -40.69 -67.65
CA VAL A 68 -38.45 -41.20 -66.31
C VAL A 68 -37.39 -42.21 -65.86
N ARG A 69 -36.97 -43.14 -66.72
CA ARG A 69 -35.89 -44.11 -66.40
C ARG A 69 -34.58 -43.41 -66.08
N ARG A 70 -34.14 -42.48 -66.92
CA ARG A 70 -32.89 -41.73 -66.71
C ARG A 70 -32.91 -40.90 -65.42
N ARG A 71 -34.07 -40.32 -65.07
CA ARG A 71 -34.27 -39.61 -63.80
C ARG A 71 -34.26 -40.58 -62.61
N GLY A 72 -34.87 -41.75 -62.76
CA GLY A 72 -34.85 -42.83 -61.76
C GLY A 72 -33.43 -43.29 -61.45
N GLU A 73 -32.63 -43.60 -62.47
CA GLU A 73 -31.23 -43.98 -62.33
C GLU A 73 -30.40 -42.90 -61.61
N LYS A 74 -30.62 -41.61 -61.94
CA LYS A 74 -29.92 -40.52 -61.27
C LYS A 74 -30.34 -40.37 -59.81
N LEU A 75 -31.62 -40.57 -59.50
CA LEU A 75 -32.14 -40.54 -58.14
C LEU A 75 -31.56 -41.69 -57.30
N GLU A 76 -31.51 -42.90 -57.85
CA GLU A 76 -30.90 -44.05 -57.18
C GLU A 76 -29.40 -43.84 -56.92
N SER A 77 -28.67 -43.29 -57.90
CA SER A 77 -27.26 -42.92 -57.72
C SER A 77 -27.07 -41.92 -56.56
N MET A 78 -27.91 -40.88 -56.48
CA MET A 78 -27.84 -39.91 -55.37
C MET A 78 -28.24 -40.52 -54.03
N HIS A 79 -29.22 -41.42 -54.00
CA HIS A 79 -29.61 -42.14 -52.79
C HIS A 79 -28.50 -43.05 -52.28
N LEU A 80 -27.79 -43.76 -53.17
CA LEU A 80 -26.64 -44.58 -52.82
C LEU A 80 -25.50 -43.75 -52.24
N GLU A 81 -25.23 -42.58 -52.82
CA GLU A 81 -24.20 -41.65 -52.32
C GLU A 81 -24.57 -41.09 -50.93
N LEU A 82 -25.83 -40.67 -50.75
CA LEU A 82 -26.33 -40.24 -49.44
C LEU A 82 -26.29 -41.36 -48.39
N ALA A 83 -26.61 -42.60 -48.78
CA ALA A 83 -26.52 -43.75 -47.90
C ALA A 83 -25.06 -44.04 -47.50
N SER A 84 -24.12 -43.94 -48.45
CA SER A 84 -22.69 -44.10 -48.19
C SER A 84 -22.18 -43.06 -47.19
N LEU A 85 -22.53 -41.78 -47.40
CA LEU A 85 -22.15 -40.69 -46.49
C LEU A 85 -22.76 -40.85 -45.10
N ARG A 86 -24.02 -41.30 -44.99
CA ARG A 86 -24.67 -41.59 -43.71
C ARG A 86 -24.13 -42.83 -43.01
N SER A 87 -23.60 -43.79 -43.76
CA SER A 87 -22.99 -45.00 -43.21
C SER A 87 -21.54 -44.81 -42.75
N GLN A 88 -20.98 -43.60 -42.89
CA GLN A 88 -19.70 -43.29 -42.26
C GLN A 88 -19.82 -43.51 -40.75
N PRO A 89 -18.93 -44.30 -40.13
CA PRO A 89 -19.04 -44.59 -38.71
C PRO A 89 -18.85 -43.31 -37.90
N ASP A 90 -19.69 -43.11 -36.88
CA ASP A 90 -19.44 -42.12 -35.84
C ASP A 90 -18.03 -42.28 -35.28
N ALA A 91 -17.43 -41.15 -34.89
CA ALA A 91 -16.04 -41.02 -34.43
C ALA A 91 -15.46 -42.30 -33.82
N SER A 92 -14.35 -42.77 -34.41
CA SER A 92 -13.68 -44.03 -34.05
C SER A 92 -13.46 -44.13 -32.54
N LYS A 93 -13.48 -45.34 -31.99
CA LYS A 93 -13.15 -45.56 -30.56
C LYS A 93 -11.82 -44.90 -30.18
N GLU A 94 -10.88 -44.83 -31.12
CA GLU A 94 -9.59 -44.17 -30.94
C GLU A 94 -9.71 -42.64 -30.90
N GLU A 95 -10.53 -42.04 -31.78
CA GLU A 95 -10.81 -40.60 -31.75
C GLU A 95 -11.49 -40.19 -30.45
N ARG A 96 -12.42 -41.01 -29.94
CA ARG A 96 -13.05 -40.76 -28.63
C ARG A 96 -12.04 -40.84 -27.48
N ARG A 97 -11.08 -41.77 -27.53
CA ARG A 97 -9.98 -41.84 -26.54
C ARG A 97 -9.08 -40.61 -26.61
N LEU A 98 -8.69 -40.20 -27.82
CA LEU A 98 -7.87 -39.01 -28.03
C LEU A 98 -8.58 -37.74 -27.53
N LEU A 99 -9.88 -37.57 -27.80
CA LEU A 99 -10.68 -36.46 -27.29
C LEU A 99 -10.75 -36.45 -25.76
N GLN A 100 -10.85 -37.62 -25.12
CA GLN A 100 -10.84 -37.72 -23.66
C GLN A 100 -9.47 -37.36 -23.08
N ILE A 101 -8.37 -37.76 -23.74
CA ILE A 101 -7.01 -37.40 -23.35
C ILE A 101 -6.80 -35.88 -23.49
N ILE A 102 -7.22 -35.29 -24.61
CA ILE A 102 -7.16 -33.83 -24.84
C ILE A 102 -7.86 -33.09 -23.72
N ARG A 103 -9.10 -33.49 -23.38
CA ARG A 103 -9.85 -32.86 -22.29
C ARG A 103 -9.16 -33.00 -20.94
N GLN A 104 -8.51 -34.12 -20.67
CA GLN A 104 -7.76 -34.32 -19.43
C GLN A 104 -6.51 -33.42 -19.39
N LEU A 105 -5.81 -33.27 -20.51
CA LEU A 105 -4.65 -32.40 -20.63
C LEU A 105 -5.04 -30.93 -20.46
N GLU A 106 -6.12 -30.49 -21.10
CA GLU A 106 -6.67 -29.13 -20.95
C GLU A 106 -6.98 -28.82 -19.48
N ASN A 107 -7.70 -29.73 -18.79
CA ASN A 107 -7.99 -29.59 -17.36
C ASN A 107 -6.72 -29.53 -16.49
N ASN A 108 -5.69 -30.32 -16.84
CA ASN A 108 -4.43 -30.31 -16.11
C ASN A 108 -3.63 -29.02 -16.34
N ILE A 109 -3.65 -28.50 -17.57
CA ILE A 109 -3.03 -27.22 -17.93
C ILE A 109 -3.73 -26.08 -17.18
N GLU A 110 -5.05 -26.02 -17.19
CA GLU A 110 -5.81 -24.99 -16.48
C GLU A 110 -5.54 -25.02 -14.97
N LYS A 111 -5.53 -26.21 -14.36
CA LYS A 111 -5.16 -26.37 -12.94
C LYS A 111 -3.75 -25.88 -12.65
N THR A 112 -2.80 -26.13 -13.55
CA THR A 112 -1.41 -25.70 -13.39
C THR A 112 -1.29 -24.19 -13.54
N MET A 113 -2.00 -23.60 -14.50
CA MET A 113 -2.07 -22.14 -14.67
C MET A 113 -2.63 -21.46 -13.41
N ASN A 114 -3.74 -21.97 -12.86
CA ASN A 114 -4.32 -21.45 -11.62
C ASN A 114 -3.35 -21.57 -10.43
N LYS A 115 -2.56 -22.65 -10.35
CA LYS A 115 -1.50 -22.79 -9.34
C LYS A 115 -0.37 -21.77 -9.53
N ILE A 116 0.02 -21.51 -10.78
CA ILE A 116 1.04 -20.50 -11.09
C ILE A 116 0.55 -19.11 -10.66
N THR A 117 -0.65 -18.71 -11.08
CA THR A 117 -1.22 -17.41 -10.72
C THR A 117 -1.37 -17.24 -9.21
N THR A 118 -1.85 -18.26 -8.51
CA THR A 118 -1.97 -18.21 -7.04
C THR A 118 -0.60 -18.15 -6.36
N SER A 119 0.40 -18.89 -6.85
CA SER A 119 1.77 -18.82 -6.35
C SER A 119 2.42 -17.46 -6.60
N GLN A 120 2.17 -16.83 -7.76
CA GLN A 120 2.65 -15.49 -8.08
C GLN A 120 2.02 -14.44 -7.14
N ASN A 121 0.72 -14.53 -6.90
CA ASN A 121 0.04 -13.64 -5.96
C ASN A 121 0.60 -13.79 -4.52
N ILE A 122 0.86 -15.03 -4.09
CA ILE A 122 1.49 -15.31 -2.80
C ILE A 122 2.91 -14.75 -2.75
N HIS A 123 3.69 -14.91 -3.83
CA HIS A 123 5.04 -14.39 -3.91
C HIS A 123 5.09 -12.86 -3.81
N LEU A 124 4.22 -12.16 -4.54
CA LEU A 124 4.09 -10.70 -4.46
C LEU A 124 3.75 -10.26 -3.03
N LEU A 125 2.81 -10.93 -2.37
CA LEU A 125 2.47 -10.65 -0.97
C LEU A 125 3.67 -10.81 -0.03
N TYR A 126 4.50 -11.84 -0.23
CA TYR A 126 5.72 -12.02 0.56
C TYR A 126 6.77 -10.95 0.28
N LEU A 127 6.88 -10.48 -0.96
CA LEU A 127 7.77 -9.36 -1.30
C LEU A 127 7.31 -8.06 -0.63
N ASP A 128 6.01 -7.75 -0.69
CA ASP A 128 5.44 -6.57 -0.04
C ASP A 128 5.65 -6.61 1.48
N LEU A 129 5.44 -7.79 2.11
CA LEU A 129 5.70 -7.99 3.54
C LEU A 129 7.18 -7.81 3.87
N LEU A 130 8.09 -8.32 3.04
CA LEU A 130 9.52 -8.17 3.24
C LEU A 130 9.93 -6.70 3.15
N ASP A 131 9.41 -5.96 2.18
CA ASP A 131 9.68 -4.52 2.03
C ASP A 131 9.18 -3.73 3.24
N TYR A 132 7.96 -4.03 3.70
CA TYR A 132 7.42 -3.44 4.93
C TYR A 132 8.32 -3.73 6.15
N LEU A 133 8.74 -4.98 6.33
CA LEU A 133 9.62 -5.36 7.44
C LEU A 133 10.99 -4.66 7.35
N LYS A 134 11.53 -4.49 6.15
CA LYS A 134 12.77 -3.71 5.94
C LYS A 134 12.59 -2.25 6.32
N LYS A 135 11.46 -1.62 5.96
CA LYS A 135 11.13 -0.24 6.34
C LYS A 135 11.02 -0.08 7.86
N VAL A 136 10.31 -1.00 8.52
CA VAL A 136 10.22 -1.00 10.00
C VAL A 136 11.60 -1.21 10.62
N LEU A 137 12.40 -2.14 10.07
CA LEU A 137 13.75 -2.39 10.55
C LEU A 137 14.65 -1.15 10.44
N ALA A 138 14.52 -0.38 9.35
CA ALA A 138 15.26 0.86 9.16
C ALA A 138 14.87 1.95 10.18
N GLY A 139 13.68 1.88 10.77
CA GLY A 139 13.23 2.81 11.82
C GLY A 139 13.86 2.56 13.20
N TYR A 140 14.15 1.30 13.55
CA TYR A 140 14.64 0.94 14.89
C TYR A 140 15.96 1.62 15.30
N PRO A 141 16.99 1.72 14.44
CA PRO A 141 18.24 2.40 14.82
C PRO A 141 18.01 3.86 15.25
N THR A 142 17.14 4.59 14.54
CA THR A 142 16.85 5.99 14.87
C THR A 142 16.18 6.11 16.24
N GLU A 143 15.25 5.20 16.57
CA GLU A 143 14.59 5.19 17.86
C GLU A 143 15.54 4.77 18.99
N LEU A 144 16.45 3.83 18.70
CA LEU A 144 17.49 3.42 19.63
C LEU A 144 18.47 4.56 19.93
N ASP A 145 18.87 5.33 18.91
CA ASP A 145 19.74 6.50 19.07
C ASP A 145 19.09 7.58 19.96
N LYS A 146 17.78 7.83 19.81
CA LYS A 146 17.05 8.76 20.71
C LYS A 146 17.09 8.30 22.16
N LEU A 147 16.81 7.02 22.40
CA LEU A 147 16.84 6.44 23.75
C LEU A 147 18.24 6.47 24.35
N GLN A 148 19.26 6.17 23.54
CA GLN A 148 20.65 6.22 23.97
C GLN A 148 21.08 7.65 24.32
N ASN A 149 20.73 8.64 23.49
CA ASN A 149 21.01 10.04 23.77
C ASN A 149 20.32 10.50 25.05
N LEU A 150 19.05 10.13 25.27
CA LEU A 150 18.33 10.45 26.49
C LEU A 150 19.00 9.85 27.73
N ALA A 151 19.44 8.59 27.65
CA ALA A 151 20.17 7.94 28.74
C ALA A 151 21.51 8.64 29.03
N VAL A 152 22.25 9.04 28.00
CA VAL A 152 23.49 9.80 28.14
C VAL A 152 23.24 11.14 28.84
N THR A 153 22.20 11.88 28.44
CA THR A 153 21.82 13.14 29.07
C THR A 153 21.52 12.97 30.56
N TYR A 154 20.69 11.99 30.93
CA TYR A 154 20.40 11.72 32.35
C TYR A 154 21.65 11.30 33.13
N CYS A 155 22.53 10.51 32.53
CA CYS A 155 23.80 10.16 33.18
C CYS A 155 24.69 11.38 33.40
N SER A 156 24.78 12.31 32.44
CA SER A 156 25.52 13.56 32.62
C SER A 156 24.92 14.44 33.70
N GLU A 157 23.60 14.63 33.72
CA GLU A 157 22.90 15.44 34.74
C GLU A 157 23.12 14.88 36.15
N LEU A 158 23.03 13.56 36.31
CA LEU A 158 23.30 12.90 37.59
C LEU A 158 24.76 13.07 38.03
N SER A 159 25.70 13.01 37.09
CA SER A 159 27.12 13.25 37.37
C SER A 159 27.35 14.70 37.79
N ASP A 160 26.72 15.67 37.13
CA ASP A 160 26.82 17.10 37.47
C ASP A 160 26.24 17.36 38.85
N MET A 161 25.05 16.82 39.17
CA MET A 161 24.47 16.92 40.50
C MET A 161 25.37 16.29 41.58
N LYS A 162 26.01 15.15 41.27
CA LYS A 162 26.97 14.52 42.19
C LYS A 162 28.17 15.44 42.44
N ASN A 163 28.74 16.03 41.39
CA ASN A 163 29.85 16.97 41.51
C ASN A 163 29.45 18.19 42.35
N MET A 164 28.30 18.80 42.06
CA MET A 164 27.75 19.92 42.84
C MET A 164 27.55 19.55 44.32
N SER A 165 27.05 18.35 44.61
CA SER A 165 26.86 17.88 45.99
C SER A 165 28.19 17.70 46.73
N GLN A 166 29.22 17.20 46.04
CA GLN A 166 30.56 17.05 46.58
C GLN A 166 31.20 18.42 46.86
N ASP A 167 31.07 19.37 45.93
CA ASP A 167 31.57 20.74 46.09
C ASP A 167 30.89 21.46 47.26
N ALA A 168 29.56 21.33 47.36
CA ALA A 168 28.80 21.88 48.49
C ALA A 168 29.27 21.28 49.84
N MET A 169 29.57 19.98 49.87
CA MET A 169 30.14 19.32 51.06
C MET A 169 31.53 19.86 51.39
N MET A 170 32.40 20.00 50.40
CA MET A 170 33.75 20.55 50.57
C MET A 170 33.72 21.99 51.09
N ILE A 171 32.87 22.85 50.52
CA ILE A 171 32.68 24.23 51.00
C ILE A 171 32.17 24.22 52.45
N THR A 172 31.19 23.38 52.76
CA THR A 172 30.65 23.28 54.12
C THR A 172 31.72 22.86 55.13
N ASP A 173 32.54 21.87 54.78
CA ASP A 173 33.63 21.40 55.64
C ASP A 173 34.76 22.43 55.77
N GLU A 174 35.04 23.18 54.70
CA GLU A 174 35.99 24.31 54.73
C GLU A 174 35.48 25.44 55.63
N VAL A 175 34.20 25.80 55.55
CA VAL A 175 33.59 26.78 56.45
C VAL A 175 33.65 26.30 57.91
N LYS A 176 33.34 25.03 58.18
CA LYS A 176 33.45 24.44 59.54
C LYS A 176 34.89 24.48 60.05
N ARG A 177 35.87 24.14 59.22
CA ARG A 177 37.31 24.18 59.57
C ARG A 177 37.74 25.60 59.92
N ASN A 178 37.41 26.57 59.08
CA ASN A 178 37.71 27.99 59.30
C ASN A 178 37.04 28.54 60.57
N MET A 179 35.80 28.14 60.84
CA MET A 179 35.11 28.52 62.09
C MET A 179 35.84 27.96 63.32
N ARG A 180 36.23 26.68 63.31
CA ARG A 180 36.99 26.07 64.41
C ARG A 180 38.34 26.75 64.61
N GLN A 181 39.06 27.03 63.52
CA GLN A 181 40.36 27.72 63.59
C GLN A 181 40.23 29.12 64.19
N LYS A 182 39.26 29.92 63.72
CA LYS A 182 38.99 31.26 64.27
C LYS A 182 38.55 31.20 65.74
N GLN A 183 37.79 30.19 66.13
CA GLN A 183 37.40 29.98 67.53
C GLN A 183 38.62 29.70 68.41
N VAL A 184 39.55 28.85 67.96
CA VAL A 184 40.79 28.55 68.70
C VAL A 184 41.65 29.81 68.84
N SER A 185 41.89 30.55 67.76
CA SER A 185 42.66 31.79 67.81
C SER A 185 42.02 32.83 68.73
N PHE A 186 40.69 32.93 68.73
CA PHE A 186 39.96 33.82 69.63
C PHE A 186 40.12 33.43 71.10
N ILE A 187 40.06 32.13 71.42
CA ILE A 187 40.28 31.62 72.78
C ILE A 187 41.72 31.90 73.22
N GLU A 188 42.70 31.67 72.35
CA GLU A 188 44.12 31.95 72.63
C GLU A 188 44.36 33.44 72.88
N GLU A 189 43.82 34.31 72.04
CA GLU A 189 43.90 35.76 72.22
C GLU A 189 43.21 36.21 73.52
N ARG A 190 42.02 35.68 73.82
CA ARG A 190 41.32 35.94 75.08
C ARG A 190 42.15 35.50 76.29
N ARG A 191 42.75 34.30 76.24
CA ARG A 191 43.64 33.79 77.31
C ARG A 191 44.88 34.68 77.47
N ALA A 192 45.49 35.12 76.38
CA ALA A 192 46.64 36.02 76.43
C ALA A 192 46.29 37.37 77.08
N ARG A 193 45.15 37.97 76.71
CA ARG A 193 44.62 39.19 77.33
C ARG A 193 44.32 39.00 78.82
N GLU A 194 43.69 37.90 79.19
CA GLU A 194 43.38 37.56 80.59
C GLU A 194 44.64 37.32 81.43
N ASN A 195 45.64 36.65 80.86
CA ASN A 195 46.95 36.47 81.50
C ASN A 195 47.65 37.82 81.75
N TRP A 196 47.62 38.74 80.79
CA TRP A 196 48.17 40.09 80.96
C TRP A 196 47.41 40.86 82.04
N LEU A 197 46.07 40.82 82.04
CA LEU A 197 45.26 41.43 83.09
C LEU A 197 45.56 40.83 84.47
N ASN A 198 45.75 39.52 84.56
CA ASN A 198 46.14 38.86 85.80
C ASN A 198 47.55 39.26 86.26
N GLN A 199 48.49 39.47 85.33
CA GLN A 199 49.81 40.01 85.66
C GLN A 199 49.70 41.44 86.21
N GLN A 200 48.89 42.31 85.60
CA GLN A 200 48.64 43.66 86.10
C GLN A 200 47.95 43.65 87.47
N ARG A 201 46.91 42.81 87.67
CA ARG A 201 46.27 42.62 88.98
C ARG A 201 47.27 42.21 90.04
N LYS A 202 48.16 41.25 89.76
CA LYS A 202 49.22 40.84 90.70
C LYS A 202 50.16 41.99 91.06
N LEU A 203 50.45 42.91 90.13
CA LEU A 203 51.23 44.12 90.43
C LEU A 203 50.44 45.09 91.31
N ILE A 204 49.16 45.29 91.02
CA ILE A 204 48.24 46.09 91.84
C ILE A 204 48.10 45.49 93.24
N ASP A 205 47.91 44.18 93.38
CA ASP A 205 47.84 43.49 94.67
C ASP A 205 49.16 43.60 95.44
N LYS A 206 50.31 43.61 94.75
CA LYS A 206 51.62 43.92 95.37
C LYS A 206 51.70 45.37 95.85
N ILE A 207 51.13 46.32 95.11
CA ILE A 207 51.02 47.71 95.55
C ILE A 207 50.11 47.79 96.77
N HIS A 208 48.92 47.19 96.72
CA HIS A 208 48.01 47.17 97.85
C HIS A 208 48.59 46.46 99.06
N THR A 209 49.30 45.33 98.93
CA THR A 209 49.95 44.68 100.09
C THR A 209 51.12 45.50 100.65
N LYS A 210 51.86 46.23 99.81
CA LYS A 210 52.82 47.24 100.28
C LYS A 210 52.11 48.40 100.97
N GLU A 211 50.97 48.84 100.44
CA GLU A 211 50.09 49.84 101.04
C GLU A 211 49.49 49.34 102.35
N THR A 212 49.13 48.06 102.49
CA THR A 212 48.70 47.45 103.75
C THR A 212 49.87 47.38 104.73
N SER A 213 51.09 47.05 104.26
CA SER A 213 52.30 47.12 105.08
C SER A 213 52.67 48.56 105.49
N GLU A 214 52.33 49.55 104.66
CA GLU A 214 52.41 50.99 104.96
C GLU A 214 51.28 51.42 105.91
N LYS A 215 50.08 50.83 105.84
CA LYS A 215 48.98 51.03 106.79
C LYS A 215 49.28 50.42 108.17
N TYR A 216 50.19 49.44 108.25
CA TYR A 216 50.78 49.02 109.53
C TYR A 216 51.87 49.99 110.05
N ARG A 217 52.31 50.97 109.26
CA ARG A 217 53.11 52.14 109.71
C ARG A 217 52.30 53.45 109.80
N ARG A 218 51.12 53.52 109.20
CA ARG A 218 50.14 54.61 109.32
C ARG A 218 48.78 54.00 109.64
N GLY A 219 48.50 53.89 110.93
CA GLY A 219 47.28 53.31 111.47
C GLY A 219 46.02 53.84 110.78
N GLN A 220 45.27 52.90 110.22
CA GLN A 220 43.85 52.68 110.44
C GLN A 220 43.00 53.92 110.77
N MET A 221 42.31 54.44 109.76
CA MET A 221 40.95 54.95 109.94
C MET A 221 40.03 54.19 109.00
N ASP A 222 39.34 53.20 109.58
CA ASP A 222 38.08 52.67 109.07
C ASP A 222 37.06 53.81 109.07
N LEU A 223 36.50 54.09 107.90
CA LEU A 223 35.14 54.61 107.80
C LEU A 223 34.36 53.59 106.99
N ASP A 224 33.72 52.70 107.73
CA ASP A 224 32.61 51.88 107.27
C ASP A 224 31.55 52.77 106.65
N PHE A 225 31.45 52.74 105.31
CA PHE A 225 30.23 53.12 104.61
C PHE A 225 29.39 51.84 104.47
N PRO A 226 28.29 51.67 105.23
CA PRO A 226 27.36 50.59 104.96
C PRO A 226 26.58 50.89 103.68
N SER A 227 27.02 50.27 102.57
CA SER A 227 26.22 50.13 101.36
C SER A 227 25.16 49.06 101.60
N ASN A 228 24.04 49.47 102.19
CA ASN A 228 22.85 48.62 102.28
C ASN A 228 21.57 49.46 102.19
N LEU A 229 21.39 50.09 101.02
CA LEU A 229 20.07 50.54 100.58
C LEU A 229 19.43 49.40 99.78
N MET A 230 18.76 48.54 100.54
CA MET A 230 17.60 47.73 100.18
C MET A 230 17.50 47.24 98.73
N SER A 231 17.69 45.92 98.60
CA SER A 231 16.92 45.04 97.71
C SER A 231 15.71 45.73 97.11
N MET A 232 15.78 46.00 95.80
CA MET A 232 14.61 46.41 95.05
C MET A 232 13.66 45.22 95.04
N GLU A 233 12.73 45.30 95.98
CA GLU A 233 11.56 44.47 96.16
C GLU A 233 10.92 44.26 94.79
N ILE A 234 10.75 42.99 94.41
CA ILE A 234 9.80 42.61 93.38
C ILE A 234 8.50 43.26 93.80
N LEU A 235 8.08 44.30 93.07
CA LEU A 235 6.70 44.71 93.02
C LEU A 235 5.94 43.44 92.66
N LYS A 236 5.39 42.79 93.70
CA LYS A 236 4.28 41.88 93.59
C LYS A 236 3.24 42.69 92.84
N LEU A 237 3.19 42.46 91.53
CA LEU A 237 2.07 42.81 90.70
C LEU A 237 0.87 42.29 91.49
N ARG A 238 0.16 43.21 92.12
CA ARG A 238 -1.06 42.95 92.86
C ARG A 238 -1.88 42.06 91.94
N ARG A 239 -2.01 40.77 92.30
CA ARG A 239 -2.80 39.82 91.52
C ARG A 239 -4.18 40.44 91.47
N LYS A 240 -4.52 41.03 90.32
CA LYS A 240 -5.84 41.59 90.08
C LYS A 240 -6.77 40.40 90.26
N GLU A 241 -7.55 40.39 91.33
CA GLU A 241 -8.61 39.43 91.53
C GLU A 241 -9.47 39.52 90.28
N THR A 242 -9.48 38.46 89.47
CA THR A 242 -10.28 38.39 88.26
C THR A 242 -11.72 38.65 88.67
N SER A 243 -12.28 39.77 88.22
CA SER A 243 -13.68 40.11 88.50
C SER A 243 -14.58 38.97 88.00
N THR A 244 -15.76 38.79 88.58
CA THR A 244 -16.74 37.80 88.09
C THR A 244 -17.00 37.97 86.58
N ALA A 245 -17.01 39.22 86.10
CA ALA A 245 -17.09 39.55 84.69
C ALA A 245 -15.88 39.07 83.86
N ASP A 246 -14.67 39.07 84.43
CA ASP A 246 -13.47 38.56 83.76
C ASP A 246 -13.55 37.03 83.59
N MET A 247 -14.12 36.32 84.57
CA MET A 247 -14.28 34.86 84.51
C MET A 247 -15.36 34.43 83.51
N GLU A 248 -16.48 35.15 83.45
CA GLU A 248 -17.52 34.96 82.43
C GLU A 248 -17.00 35.23 81.02
N TYR A 249 -16.23 36.31 80.84
CA TYR A 249 -15.58 36.63 79.58
C TYR A 249 -14.59 35.53 79.14
N GLN A 250 -13.75 35.04 80.05
CA GLN A 250 -12.79 33.96 79.75
C GLN A 250 -13.49 32.65 79.36
N THR A 251 -14.62 32.33 79.99
CA THR A 251 -15.40 31.13 79.66
C THR A 251 -16.03 31.25 78.27
N LEU A 252 -16.57 32.43 77.93
CA LEU A 252 -17.13 32.70 76.61
C LEU A 252 -16.05 32.64 75.51
N VAL A 253 -14.89 33.25 75.73
CA VAL A 253 -13.76 33.21 74.79
C VAL A 253 -13.28 31.77 74.58
N THR A 254 -13.15 30.99 75.64
CA THR A 254 -12.74 29.58 75.56
C THR A 254 -13.76 28.76 74.77
N ALA A 255 -15.06 28.94 75.02
CA ALA A 255 -16.12 28.26 74.28
C ALA A 255 -16.13 28.63 72.79
N MET A 256 -15.86 29.89 72.45
CA MET A 256 -15.75 30.35 71.06
C MET A 256 -14.52 29.74 70.36
N VAL A 257 -13.39 29.68 71.05
CA VAL A 257 -12.17 29.04 70.52
C VAL A 257 -12.39 27.56 70.27
N GLU A 258 -13.05 26.82 71.18
CA GLU A 258 -13.35 25.40 70.95
C GLU A 258 -14.35 25.19 69.81
N LYS A 259 -15.33 26.08 69.61
CA LYS A 259 -16.19 26.06 68.41
C LYS A 259 -15.37 26.20 67.13
N VAL A 260 -14.45 27.17 67.07
CA VAL A 260 -13.58 27.37 65.90
C VAL A 260 -12.66 26.16 65.69
N LYS A 261 -12.06 25.62 66.76
CA LYS A 261 -11.23 24.41 66.68
C LYS A 261 -12.01 23.23 66.12
N SER A 262 -13.25 23.03 66.57
CA SER A 262 -14.12 21.97 66.08
C SER A 262 -14.50 22.13 64.60
N ALA A 263 -14.83 23.36 64.17
CA ALA A 263 -15.18 23.66 62.78
C ALA A 263 -14.00 23.44 61.82
N VAL A 264 -12.80 23.89 62.23
CA VAL A 264 -11.54 23.76 61.46
C VAL A 264 -10.87 22.39 61.68
N ARG A 265 -11.48 21.53 62.53
CA ARG A 265 -11.04 20.19 62.95
C ARG A 265 -9.63 20.12 63.56
N CYS A 266 -9.14 21.19 64.19
CA CYS A 266 -7.78 21.26 64.73
C CYS A 266 -7.73 21.03 66.25
N SER A 267 -6.59 20.52 66.72
CA SER A 267 -6.39 20.16 68.13
C SER A 267 -5.86 21.31 68.98
N HIS A 268 -5.02 22.19 68.40
CA HIS A 268 -4.44 23.33 69.09
C HIS A 268 -4.81 24.67 68.43
N ILE A 269 -4.90 25.73 69.24
CA ILE A 269 -5.25 27.07 68.78
C ILE A 269 -4.25 27.62 67.76
N TRP A 270 -2.97 27.24 67.89
CA TRP A 270 -1.89 27.63 67.01
C TRP A 270 -2.01 27.04 65.59
N ASP A 271 -2.76 25.95 65.44
CA ASP A 271 -2.95 25.27 64.14
C ASP A 271 -4.05 25.90 63.29
N ILE A 272 -4.92 26.74 63.89
CA ILE A 272 -6.07 27.35 63.22
C ILE A 272 -5.61 28.17 62.01
N ALA A 273 -4.58 29.02 62.20
CA ALA A 273 -4.04 29.86 61.13
C ALA A 273 -3.46 29.03 59.98
N GLY A 274 -2.73 27.95 60.29
CA GLY A 274 -2.14 27.06 59.29
C GLY A 274 -3.19 26.30 58.49
N ARG A 275 -4.30 25.88 59.11
CA ARG A 275 -5.39 25.20 58.41
C ARG A 275 -6.21 26.12 57.52
N PHE A 276 -6.47 27.36 57.94
CA PHE A 276 -7.09 28.35 57.07
C PHE A 276 -6.20 28.66 55.86
N LEU A 277 -4.88 28.77 56.07
CA LEU A 277 -3.95 28.96 54.96
C LEU A 277 -3.95 27.76 54.00
N ALA A 278 -3.93 26.54 54.52
CA ALA A 278 -4.01 25.33 53.69
C ALA A 278 -5.35 25.24 52.93
N GLN A 279 -6.46 25.57 53.59
CA GLN A 279 -7.79 25.61 52.96
C GLN A 279 -7.83 26.65 51.83
N ARG A 280 -7.29 27.85 52.07
CA ARG A 280 -7.17 28.90 51.06
C ARG A 280 -6.33 28.45 49.87
N ASN A 281 -5.19 27.81 50.11
CA ASN A 281 -4.36 27.29 49.02
C ASN A 281 -5.09 26.19 48.22
N THR A 282 -5.88 25.34 48.88
CA THR A 282 -6.71 24.35 48.18
C THR A 282 -7.83 24.99 47.38
N GLU A 283 -8.43 26.07 47.89
CA GLU A 283 -9.44 26.86 47.20
C GLU A 283 -8.86 27.53 45.95
N GLU A 284 -7.73 28.23 46.08
CA GLU A 284 -7.03 28.86 44.96
C GLU A 284 -6.62 27.82 43.90
N ASN A 285 -6.17 26.62 44.29
CA ASN A 285 -5.86 25.55 43.35
C ASN A 285 -7.12 24.98 42.66
N LEU A 286 -8.24 24.89 43.35
CA LEU A 286 -9.51 24.45 42.76
C LEU A 286 -10.07 25.51 41.79
N GLU A 287 -9.92 26.79 42.09
CA GLU A 287 -10.27 27.89 41.19
C GLU A 287 -9.48 27.81 39.88
N LEU A 288 -8.16 27.62 39.95
CA LEU A 288 -7.33 27.41 38.75
C LEU A 288 -7.78 26.19 37.94
N GLN A 289 -8.12 25.07 38.60
CA GLN A 289 -8.64 23.89 37.90
C GLN A 289 -10.02 24.13 37.26
N LEU A 290 -10.87 24.96 37.88
CA LEU A 290 -12.14 25.37 37.31
C LEU A 290 -11.93 26.21 36.05
N GLU A 291 -11.02 27.20 36.09
CA GLU A 291 -10.66 28.01 34.93
C GLU A 291 -10.15 27.15 33.76
N ASP A 292 -9.21 26.22 34.02
CA ASP A 292 -8.71 25.28 33.01
C ASP A 292 -9.82 24.41 32.40
N CYS A 293 -10.77 23.96 33.22
CA CYS A 293 -11.91 23.18 32.76
C CYS A 293 -12.88 24.03 31.92
N GLU A 294 -13.10 25.29 32.30
CA GLU A 294 -13.91 26.23 31.54
C GLU A 294 -13.28 26.56 30.19
N GLU A 295 -11.96 26.75 30.14
CA GLU A 295 -11.24 26.99 28.90
C GLU A 295 -11.36 25.79 27.95
N ARG A 296 -11.09 24.58 28.44
CA ARG A 296 -11.28 23.34 27.66
C ARG A 296 -12.72 23.19 27.16
N ARG A 297 -13.71 23.54 27.98
CA ARG A 297 -15.12 23.53 27.57
C ARG A 297 -15.39 24.53 26.46
N LEU A 298 -14.81 25.72 26.50
CA LEU A 298 -14.95 26.73 25.44
C LEU A 298 -14.27 26.27 24.14
N GLN A 299 -13.07 25.70 24.22
CA GLN A 299 -12.35 25.13 23.07
C GLN A 299 -13.17 24.01 22.41
N LEU A 300 -13.66 23.04 23.20
CA LEU A 300 -14.51 21.95 22.71
C LEU A 300 -15.81 22.47 22.09
N LYS A 301 -16.42 23.50 22.67
CA LYS A 301 -17.62 24.14 22.11
C LYS A 301 -17.33 24.83 20.78
N GLY A 302 -16.14 25.42 20.62
CA GLY A 302 -15.68 25.97 19.35
C GLY A 302 -15.51 24.89 18.28
N LEU A 303 -14.80 23.82 18.62
CA LEU A 303 -14.57 22.69 17.72
C LEU A 303 -15.88 22.00 17.31
N LEU A 304 -16.82 21.84 18.24
CA LEU A 304 -18.14 21.27 17.95
C LEU A 304 -18.90 22.13 16.93
N LYS A 305 -18.89 23.46 17.05
CA LYS A 305 -19.51 24.35 16.06
C LYS A 305 -18.85 24.25 14.68
N GLN A 306 -17.52 24.09 14.65
CA GLN A 306 -16.79 23.91 13.39
C GLN A 306 -17.18 22.59 12.73
N LEU A 307 -17.23 21.49 13.49
CA LEU A 307 -17.66 20.19 12.99
C LEU A 307 -19.14 20.20 12.56
N GLU A 308 -20.03 20.91 13.27
CA GLU A 308 -21.42 21.09 12.85
C GLU A 308 -21.51 21.86 11.53
N LEU A 309 -20.67 22.87 11.32
CA LEU A 309 -20.59 23.58 10.04
C LEU A 309 -20.06 22.67 8.93
N GLU A 310 -19.02 21.89 9.18
CA GLU A 310 -18.50 20.89 8.24
C GLU A 310 -19.54 19.81 7.93
N GLU A 311 -20.30 19.35 8.93
CA GLU A 311 -21.38 18.40 8.73
C GLU A 311 -22.51 19.02 7.92
N ALA A 312 -22.89 20.27 8.18
CA ALA A 312 -23.87 21.00 7.38
C ALA A 312 -23.37 21.21 5.94
N VAL A 313 -22.08 21.51 5.77
CA VAL A 313 -21.43 21.54 4.45
C VAL A 313 -21.59 20.17 3.79
N LEU A 314 -21.25 19.07 4.45
CA LEU A 314 -21.36 17.72 3.87
C LEU A 314 -22.80 17.26 3.63
N LYS A 315 -23.75 17.67 4.47
CA LYS A 315 -25.18 17.32 4.36
C LYS A 315 -25.90 18.13 3.29
N PHE A 316 -25.57 19.42 3.16
CA PHE A 316 -26.30 20.37 2.30
C PHE A 316 -25.52 20.82 1.07
N HIS A 317 -24.22 20.54 0.98
CA HIS A 317 -23.57 20.48 -0.33
C HIS A 317 -24.15 19.25 -1.03
N GLN A 318 -25.00 19.48 -2.03
CA GLN A 318 -25.02 18.57 -3.15
C GLN A 318 -23.55 18.38 -3.57
N ARG A 319 -23.03 17.15 -3.49
CA ARG A 319 -21.81 16.73 -4.22
C ARG A 319 -21.82 17.47 -5.55
N PRO A 320 -20.70 18.07 -6.01
CA PRO A 320 -20.64 18.73 -7.30
C PRO A 320 -21.34 17.85 -8.31
N SER A 321 -22.51 18.32 -8.73
CA SER A 321 -23.48 17.52 -9.46
C SER A 321 -22.85 17.12 -10.79
N SER A 322 -23.39 16.07 -11.39
CA SER A 322 -23.01 15.37 -12.64
C SER A 322 -22.34 16.15 -13.79
N ILE A 323 -22.31 17.48 -13.76
CA ILE A 323 -21.65 18.40 -14.68
C ILE A 323 -20.12 18.34 -14.55
N SER A 324 -19.54 18.26 -13.33
CA SER A 324 -18.07 18.21 -13.19
C SER A 324 -17.49 16.86 -13.64
N PHE A 325 -18.22 15.76 -13.38
CA PHE A 325 -17.84 14.43 -13.83
C PHE A 325 -17.90 14.30 -15.35
N LYS A 326 -18.95 14.82 -16.01
CA LYS A 326 -19.03 14.82 -17.48
C LYS A 326 -17.95 15.69 -18.13
N ALA A 327 -17.61 16.83 -17.52
CA ALA A 327 -16.53 17.68 -18.02
C ALA A 327 -15.16 17.01 -17.86
N LEU A 328 -14.93 16.31 -16.75
CA LEU A 328 -13.72 15.55 -16.51
C LEU A 328 -13.62 14.31 -17.42
N GLU A 329 -14.72 13.58 -17.59
CA GLU A 329 -14.84 12.45 -18.51
C GLU A 329 -14.52 12.90 -19.94
N LYS A 330 -15.10 14.02 -20.40
CA LYS A 330 -14.81 14.59 -21.71
C LYS A 330 -13.33 14.95 -21.87
N LYS A 331 -12.73 15.57 -20.84
CA LYS A 331 -11.29 15.90 -20.88
C LYS A 331 -10.42 14.64 -20.95
N MET A 332 -10.78 13.59 -20.20
CA MET A 332 -10.06 12.30 -20.26
C MET A 332 -10.21 11.61 -21.61
N THR A 333 -11.40 11.66 -22.22
CA THR A 333 -11.60 11.10 -23.57
C THR A 333 -10.84 11.89 -24.64
N ASP A 334 -10.78 13.21 -24.50
CA ASP A 334 -10.04 14.06 -25.45
C ASP A 334 -8.52 13.80 -25.36
N MET A 335 -7.96 13.68 -24.15
CA MET A 335 -6.54 13.32 -23.95
C MET A 335 -6.23 11.90 -24.43
N LEU A 336 -7.12 10.94 -24.18
CA LEU A 336 -6.94 9.57 -24.66
C LEU A 336 -6.85 9.53 -26.19
N LYS A 337 -7.72 10.29 -26.86
CA LYS A 337 -7.73 10.37 -28.32
C LYS A 337 -6.44 10.99 -28.87
N GLU A 338 -5.93 12.05 -28.24
CA GLU A 338 -4.67 12.68 -28.64
C GLU A 338 -3.47 11.72 -28.49
N GLU A 339 -3.41 10.98 -27.38
CA GLU A 339 -2.36 9.97 -27.17
C GLU A 339 -2.49 8.78 -28.13
N GLU A 340 -3.71 8.36 -28.47
CA GLU A 340 -3.94 7.34 -29.50
C GLU A 340 -3.48 7.80 -30.88
N GLU A 341 -3.77 9.05 -31.28
CA GLU A 341 -3.30 9.63 -32.55
C GLU A 341 -1.78 9.73 -32.59
N ARG A 342 -1.16 10.14 -31.47
CA ARG A 342 0.30 10.18 -31.31
C ARG A 342 0.92 8.78 -31.43
N LEU A 343 0.33 7.78 -30.78
CA LEU A 343 0.78 6.40 -30.85
C LEU A 343 0.68 5.85 -32.27
N GLN A 344 -0.44 6.10 -32.97
CA GLN A 344 -0.62 5.69 -34.36
C GLN A 344 0.40 6.33 -35.29
N HIS A 345 0.71 7.62 -35.08
CA HIS A 345 1.74 8.32 -35.86
C HIS A 345 3.12 7.69 -35.65
N MET A 346 3.50 7.43 -34.40
CA MET A 346 4.76 6.76 -34.07
C MET A 346 4.82 5.34 -34.65
N HIS A 347 3.73 4.59 -34.57
CA HIS A 347 3.65 3.26 -35.16
C HIS A 347 3.85 3.29 -36.68
N SER A 348 3.21 4.23 -37.38
CA SER A 348 3.39 4.43 -38.83
C SER A 348 4.85 4.72 -39.19
N ASN A 349 5.52 5.57 -38.40
CA ASN A 349 6.93 5.91 -38.62
C ASN A 349 7.84 4.70 -38.38
N THR A 350 7.60 3.93 -37.31
CA THR A 350 8.33 2.68 -37.04
C THR A 350 8.12 1.66 -38.14
N THR A 351 6.90 1.48 -38.64
CA THR A 351 6.62 0.57 -39.76
C THR A 351 7.35 1.00 -41.04
N LYS A 352 7.41 2.31 -41.34
CA LYS A 352 8.21 2.83 -42.47
C LYS A 352 9.69 2.52 -42.28
N GLY A 353 10.23 2.72 -41.08
CA GLY A 353 11.61 2.37 -40.72
C GLY A 353 11.91 0.88 -40.88
N GLN A 354 11.01 0.01 -40.41
CA GLN A 354 11.12 -1.44 -40.57
C GLN A 354 11.13 -1.87 -42.05
N LYS A 355 10.27 -1.28 -42.88
CA LYS A 355 10.25 -1.54 -44.33
C LYS A 355 11.54 -1.11 -45.01
N LEU A 356 12.08 0.04 -44.63
CA LEU A 356 13.37 0.52 -45.14
C LEU A 356 14.50 -0.42 -44.73
N LEU A 357 14.55 -0.83 -43.46
CA LEU A 357 15.54 -1.77 -42.95
C LEU A 357 15.50 -3.09 -43.72
N LEU A 358 14.31 -3.66 -43.93
CA LEU A 358 14.15 -4.87 -44.72
C LEU A 358 14.66 -4.70 -46.16
N THR A 359 14.37 -3.56 -46.78
CA THR A 359 14.84 -3.24 -48.14
C THR A 359 16.37 -3.17 -48.19
N ILE A 360 16.99 -2.55 -47.19
CA ILE A 360 18.45 -2.47 -47.08
C ILE A 360 19.05 -3.85 -46.84
N GLN A 361 18.50 -4.65 -45.93
CA GLN A 361 18.94 -6.02 -45.65
C GLN A 361 18.89 -6.87 -46.93
N MET A 362 17.76 -6.84 -47.64
CA MET A 362 17.64 -7.51 -48.94
C MET A 362 18.66 -6.98 -49.97
N GLY A 363 18.94 -5.68 -49.99
CA GLY A 363 19.97 -5.10 -50.85
C GLY A 363 21.38 -5.61 -50.53
N VAL A 364 21.71 -5.69 -49.24
CA VAL A 364 22.99 -6.24 -48.74
C VAL A 364 23.10 -7.72 -49.07
N ASP A 365 22.06 -8.52 -48.83
CA ASP A 365 22.04 -9.96 -49.14
C ASP A 365 22.22 -10.20 -50.64
N ASN A 366 21.56 -9.39 -51.48
CA ASN A 366 21.74 -9.44 -52.94
C ASN A 366 23.16 -9.06 -53.38
N LEU A 367 23.76 -8.05 -52.75
CA LEU A 367 25.13 -7.66 -53.03
C LEU A 367 26.11 -8.77 -52.59
N TYR A 368 25.91 -9.31 -51.40
CA TYR A 368 26.71 -10.42 -50.86
C TYR A 368 26.66 -11.64 -51.79
N ALA A 369 25.48 -12.05 -52.25
CA ALA A 369 25.32 -13.15 -53.19
C ALA A 369 26.07 -12.93 -54.53
N ARG A 370 26.10 -11.69 -55.03
CA ARG A 370 26.86 -11.34 -56.25
C ARG A 370 28.37 -11.31 -56.02
N LEU A 371 28.82 -10.85 -54.85
CA LEU A 371 30.24 -10.76 -54.51
C LEU A 371 30.86 -12.14 -54.19
N MET A 372 30.08 -13.07 -53.62
CA MET A 372 30.53 -14.44 -53.33
C MET A 372 30.94 -15.25 -54.57
N GLY A 373 30.49 -14.86 -55.77
CA GLY A 373 30.83 -15.51 -57.03
C GLY A 373 32.08 -14.95 -57.73
N ILE A 374 32.72 -13.91 -57.19
CA ILE A 374 33.88 -13.27 -57.82
C ILE A 374 35.17 -13.89 -57.23
N PRO A 375 36.01 -14.57 -58.04
CA PRO A 375 37.28 -15.12 -57.56
C PRO A 375 38.25 -13.98 -57.20
N LEU A 376 38.78 -13.99 -55.97
CA LEU A 376 39.72 -12.97 -55.49
C LEU A 376 41.07 -13.08 -56.21
N PRO A 377 41.63 -11.97 -56.73
CA PRO A 377 43.03 -11.89 -57.12
C PRO A 377 43.97 -12.01 -55.90
N SER A 378 45.25 -12.30 -56.14
CA SER A 378 46.24 -12.65 -55.10
C SER A 378 46.31 -11.66 -53.92
N ALA A 379 46.73 -12.18 -52.76
CA ALA A 379 46.70 -11.51 -51.45
C ALA A 379 47.31 -10.09 -51.39
N GLN A 380 48.18 -9.73 -52.34
CA GLN A 380 48.84 -8.42 -52.39
C GLN A 380 47.98 -7.29 -52.99
N ALA A 381 46.97 -7.62 -53.81
CA ALA A 381 46.00 -6.64 -54.31
C ALA A 381 44.91 -6.33 -53.27
N ASN A 382 44.54 -7.32 -52.46
CA ASN A 382 43.47 -7.21 -51.46
C ASN A 382 43.84 -6.27 -50.30
N THR A 383 45.10 -6.24 -49.87
CA THR A 383 45.58 -5.31 -48.83
C THR A 383 45.52 -3.85 -49.29
N LYS A 384 45.90 -3.56 -50.54
CA LYS A 384 45.81 -2.19 -51.09
C LYS A 384 44.36 -1.72 -51.23
N VAL A 385 43.45 -2.60 -51.66
CA VAL A 385 42.02 -2.27 -51.79
C VAL A 385 41.39 -2.05 -50.41
N LYS A 386 41.76 -2.87 -49.42
CA LYS A 386 41.31 -2.72 -48.03
C LYS A 386 41.76 -1.38 -47.43
N ASP A 387 43.04 -1.03 -47.56
CA ASP A 387 43.57 0.24 -47.03
C ASP A 387 42.91 1.46 -47.70
N VAL A 388 42.60 1.37 -49.00
CA VAL A 388 41.88 2.43 -49.73
C VAL A 388 40.43 2.55 -49.27
N LEU A 389 39.73 1.43 -49.05
CA LEU A 389 38.36 1.43 -48.52
C LEU A 389 38.30 1.96 -47.09
N GLU A 390 39.20 1.53 -46.20
CA GLU A 390 39.29 2.04 -44.82
C GLU A 390 39.66 3.53 -44.78
N SER A 391 40.56 3.98 -45.67
CA SER A 391 40.88 5.41 -45.80
C SER A 391 39.74 6.24 -46.37
N SER A 392 38.85 5.63 -47.17
CA SER A 392 37.67 6.28 -47.75
C SER A 392 36.54 6.40 -46.74
N THR A 393 36.26 5.35 -45.96
CA THR A 393 35.20 5.34 -44.95
C THR A 393 35.49 6.29 -43.78
N LEU A 394 36.76 6.56 -43.48
CA LEU A 394 37.20 7.56 -42.50
C LEU A 394 37.02 9.01 -42.98
N LYS A 395 36.89 9.25 -44.30
CA LYS A 395 36.72 10.60 -44.88
C LYS A 395 35.26 10.97 -45.13
N GLU A 396 34.34 10.04 -44.93
CA GLU A 396 32.93 10.19 -45.25
C GLU A 396 32.19 10.90 -44.10
N LYS A 397 31.76 12.14 -44.33
CA LYS A 397 31.23 13.07 -43.31
C LYS A 397 29.93 12.63 -42.62
N TYR A 398 29.28 11.58 -43.13
CA TYR A 398 27.96 11.10 -42.65
C TYR A 398 28.04 9.77 -41.89
N ASN A 399 29.23 9.23 -41.64
CA ASN A 399 29.39 8.05 -40.80
C ASN A 399 29.36 8.45 -39.32
N THR A 400 28.15 8.53 -38.75
CA THR A 400 27.96 8.78 -37.33
C THR A 400 28.17 7.48 -36.55
N ARG A 401 29.18 7.45 -35.67
CA ARG A 401 29.37 6.37 -34.70
C ARG A 401 28.24 6.47 -33.66
N ILE A 402 27.30 5.54 -33.67
CA ILE A 402 26.20 5.51 -32.70
C ILE A 402 26.78 5.07 -31.35
N SER A 403 26.88 5.98 -30.39
CA SER A 403 27.10 5.63 -28.98
C SER A 403 25.75 5.40 -28.30
N PHE A 404 25.60 4.25 -27.64
CA PHE A 404 24.49 4.02 -26.73
C PHE A 404 24.86 4.66 -25.39
N GLU A 405 24.17 5.73 -25.02
CA GLU A 405 24.18 6.26 -23.66
C GLU A 405 23.09 5.53 -22.88
N ASP A 406 23.49 4.82 -21.82
CA ASP A 406 22.58 4.21 -20.84
C ASP A 406 21.85 5.35 -20.11
N ARG A 407 20.67 5.67 -20.62
CA ARG A 407 19.80 6.69 -20.06
C ARG A 407 19.04 6.07 -18.89
N GLU A 408 19.59 6.26 -17.68
CA GLU A 408 18.90 5.97 -16.43
C GLU A 408 17.49 6.57 -16.47
N GLU A 409 16.52 5.75 -16.08
CA GLU A 409 15.09 6.01 -16.09
C GLU A 409 14.76 7.35 -15.43
N ASP A 410 14.14 8.24 -16.20
CA ASP A 410 13.51 9.44 -15.68
C ASP A 410 12.52 9.06 -14.57
N MET A 411 12.89 9.43 -13.35
CA MET A 411 12.05 9.43 -12.16
C MET A 411 10.73 10.13 -12.46
N ILE A 412 9.64 9.37 -12.50
CA ILE A 412 8.29 9.94 -12.33
C ILE A 412 8.11 10.19 -10.84
N ASP A 413 8.39 11.43 -10.47
CA ASP A 413 8.25 11.96 -9.14
C ASP A 413 6.77 12.16 -8.78
N THR A 414 6.39 11.63 -7.61
CA THR A 414 5.31 12.10 -6.73
C THR A 414 3.84 12.06 -7.22
N PHE A 415 3.14 10.98 -6.86
CA PHE A 415 1.73 11.03 -6.46
C PHE A 415 1.64 10.81 -4.94
N GLN A 416 1.61 11.90 -4.17
CA GLN A 416 1.26 11.84 -2.75
C GLN A 416 -0.25 11.61 -2.61
N PHE A 417 -0.64 10.41 -2.18
CA PHE A 417 -1.94 10.19 -1.57
C PHE A 417 -1.79 10.40 -0.07
N ALA A 418 -2.58 11.31 0.48
CA ALA A 418 -2.68 11.54 1.92
C ALA A 418 -3.01 10.24 2.64
N ASP A 419 -2.37 10.03 3.80
CA ASP A 419 -2.50 8.86 4.67
C ASP A 419 -3.98 8.49 4.88
N VAL A 420 -4.42 7.48 4.16
CA VAL A 420 -5.71 6.83 4.40
C VAL A 420 -5.49 5.91 5.59
N ASP A 421 -6.10 6.22 6.73
CA ASP A 421 -6.11 5.40 7.94
C ASP A 421 -6.28 3.91 7.63
N HIS A 422 -5.17 3.15 7.67
CA HIS A 422 -5.15 1.70 7.49
C HIS A 422 -5.43 0.95 8.81
N SER A 423 -6.25 1.51 9.70
CA SER A 423 -6.40 0.99 11.07
C SER A 423 -7.36 -0.21 11.19
N TYR A 424 -7.96 -0.70 10.10
CA TYR A 424 -8.86 -1.85 10.19
C TYR A 424 -8.78 -2.78 8.97
N VAL A 425 -7.99 -3.84 9.10
CA VAL A 425 -8.00 -5.01 8.22
C VAL A 425 -8.75 -6.14 8.95
N PRO A 426 -10.01 -6.45 8.57
CA PRO A 426 -10.79 -7.47 9.25
C PRO A 426 -10.13 -8.84 9.15
N SER A 427 -9.93 -9.50 10.29
CA SER A 427 -9.37 -10.86 10.29
C SER A 427 -10.28 -11.83 9.54
N ARG A 428 -9.70 -12.90 8.97
CA ARG A 428 -10.45 -13.98 8.30
C ARG A 428 -11.59 -14.54 9.17
N ALA A 429 -11.39 -14.61 10.49
CA ALA A 429 -12.40 -15.07 11.44
C ALA A 429 -13.56 -14.07 11.60
N GLU A 430 -13.28 -12.79 11.49
CA GLU A 430 -14.27 -11.72 11.57
C GLU A 430 -15.09 -11.60 10.28
N ILE A 431 -14.45 -11.77 9.13
CA ILE A 431 -15.12 -11.89 7.82
C ILE A 431 -16.08 -13.08 7.85
N LYS A 432 -15.63 -14.26 8.35
CA LYS A 432 -16.49 -15.44 8.49
C LYS A 432 -17.67 -15.20 9.44
N ARG A 433 -17.45 -14.54 10.59
CA ARG A 433 -18.53 -14.19 11.53
C ARG A 433 -19.53 -13.19 10.95
N ARG A 434 -19.08 -12.22 10.15
CA ARG A 434 -19.96 -11.26 9.46
C ARG A 434 -20.75 -11.96 8.35
N ALA A 435 -20.13 -12.81 7.56
CA ALA A 435 -20.79 -13.60 6.53
C ALA A 435 -21.87 -14.53 7.12
N GLN A 436 -21.55 -15.23 8.21
CA GLN A 436 -22.50 -16.10 8.92
C GLN A 436 -23.72 -15.32 9.45
N ARG A 437 -23.49 -14.15 10.09
CA ARG A 437 -24.57 -13.26 10.54
C ARG A 437 -25.45 -12.75 9.39
N LEU A 438 -24.86 -12.47 8.23
CA LEU A 438 -25.60 -12.03 7.04
C LEU A 438 -26.52 -13.14 6.50
N ILE A 439 -26.01 -14.38 6.46
CA ILE A 439 -26.76 -15.56 6.03
C ILE A 439 -27.92 -15.83 7.00
N GLU A 440 -27.67 -15.82 8.31
CA GLU A 440 -28.69 -16.02 9.34
C GLU A 440 -29.74 -14.91 9.37
N GLY A 441 -29.33 -13.66 9.13
CA GLY A 441 -30.25 -12.52 9.00
C GLY A 441 -31.19 -12.64 7.80
N LYS A 442 -30.69 -13.09 6.65
CA LYS A 442 -31.52 -13.31 5.44
C LYS A 442 -32.45 -14.52 5.59
N LEU A 443 -32.01 -15.59 6.24
CA LEU A 443 -32.85 -16.76 6.53
C LEU A 443 -33.95 -16.46 7.57
N LYS A 444 -33.68 -15.62 8.57
CA LYS A 444 -34.70 -15.15 9.53
C LYS A 444 -35.72 -14.19 8.90
N ALA A 445 -35.30 -13.32 7.98
CA ALA A 445 -36.21 -12.43 7.25
C ALA A 445 -37.14 -13.21 6.29
N ALA A 446 -36.65 -14.29 5.67
CA ALA A 446 -37.46 -15.17 4.81
C ALA A 446 -38.54 -15.94 5.59
N ARG A 447 -38.31 -16.26 6.87
CA ARG A 447 -39.29 -16.96 7.72
C ARG A 447 -40.40 -16.06 8.28
N LYS A 448 -40.21 -14.73 8.35
CA LYS A 448 -41.22 -13.78 8.87
C LYS A 448 -42.24 -13.29 7.83
N LYS A 449 -42.11 -13.65 6.56
CA LYS A 449 -43.09 -13.30 5.49
C LYS A 449 -44.14 -14.40 5.21
N LYS A 450 -44.57 -15.12 6.24
CA LYS A 450 -45.81 -15.91 6.21
C LYS A 450 -46.68 -15.51 7.41
N LYS A 451 -47.47 -14.45 7.21
CA LYS A 451 -48.82 -14.29 7.73
C LYS A 451 -49.53 -13.24 6.88
#